data_AF-A0A6C0D5H3-F1
#
_entry.id   AF-A0A6C0D5H3-F1
#
_cell.length_a   1.000
_cell.length_b   1.000
_cell.length_c   1.000
_cell.angle_alpha   90.00
_cell.angle_beta   90.00
_cell.angle_gamma   90.00
#
_symmetry.space_group_name_H-M   'P 1'
#
loop_
_entity.id
_entity.type
_entity.pdbx_description
1 polymer ?
#
loop_
_entity_poly.entity_id
_entity_poly.type
_entity_poly.pdbx_seq_one_letter_code
_entity_poly.pdbx_strand_id
1 'polypeptide(L)'
;MASASEQEQIVQGSLKSSHRNTHAIVLKRANTFQSQKAIDFLNSTKLDLVIQQRLSADKAETPLKKGTFFIESFTTKSEPGFLVFLPNLPGIFVKYNLSKKERAQTKGQPLCYILRFRVSAKVNEGSVFVASIDTINHRIFLEDIYVWANENLFSTKLFSERRSAMKQFVESHWMPDSRLLGGLVASIIQPKSLSSFDSVSDTTEFLKIVFIPEVCNKRRFALYLNETEAKIDNGYYGRVVQPQQYQQSQQSQQSQQSQQKQQQQQQQQPIQKKPTVAKAIKDPILPDVFNLYNGSENLGHACIQDLSLSKRLKDKNNVNVKIDYSEEFKRYEIVDLED
;
A
#
# COMPACT_ATOMS: atom_id res chain seq x y z
N MET A 1 -34.12 -2.41 15.09
CA MET A 1 -32.94 -2.76 15.91
C MET A 1 -32.83 -4.27 15.87
N ALA A 2 -31.74 -4.83 15.36
CA ALA A 2 -31.52 -6.28 15.34
C ALA A 2 -31.40 -6.80 16.79
N SER A 3 -31.90 -8.00 17.06
CA SER A 3 -31.78 -8.59 18.41
C SER A 3 -30.32 -8.93 18.72
N ALA A 4 -29.95 -8.99 20.01
CA ALA A 4 -28.59 -9.38 20.43
C ALA A 4 -28.17 -10.76 19.84
N SER A 5 -29.13 -11.68 19.66
CA SER A 5 -28.89 -12.98 19.01
C SER A 5 -28.61 -12.88 17.51
N GLU A 6 -29.24 -11.93 16.80
CA GLU A 6 -28.93 -11.66 15.39
C GLU A 6 -27.54 -11.05 15.24
N GLN A 7 -27.13 -10.16 16.16
CA GLN A 7 -25.78 -9.61 16.18
C GLN A 7 -24.72 -10.69 16.44
N GLU A 8 -24.96 -11.63 17.38
CA GLU A 8 -24.05 -12.77 17.58
C GLU A 8 -23.99 -13.69 16.36
N GLN A 9 -25.11 -13.95 15.68
CA GLN A 9 -25.11 -14.74 14.44
C GLN A 9 -24.41 -14.03 13.29
N ILE A 10 -24.48 -12.70 13.22
CA ILE A 10 -23.71 -11.87 12.28
C ILE A 10 -22.21 -11.97 12.59
N VAL A 11 -21.82 -11.86 13.87
CA VAL A 11 -20.42 -12.00 14.32
C VAL A 11 -19.87 -13.40 14.06
N GLN A 12 -20.70 -14.45 14.20
CA GLN A 12 -20.34 -15.83 13.88
C GLN A 12 -20.48 -16.19 12.38
N GLY A 13 -20.96 -15.27 11.53
CA GLY A 13 -21.19 -15.52 10.10
C GLY A 13 -22.26 -16.58 9.79
N SER A 14 -23.16 -16.84 10.75
CA SER A 14 -24.21 -17.87 10.74
C SER A 14 -25.60 -17.28 10.51
N LEU A 15 -25.74 -16.28 9.64
CA LEU A 15 -27.06 -15.96 9.09
C LEU A 15 -27.48 -17.12 8.18
N LYS A 16 -28.36 -17.97 8.70
CA LYS A 16 -29.15 -18.96 7.95
C LYS A 16 -30.18 -18.22 7.08
N SER A 17 -29.70 -17.49 6.09
CA SER A 17 -30.52 -17.03 4.98
C SER A 17 -30.91 -18.26 4.16
N SER A 18 -32.21 -18.54 4.02
CA SER A 18 -32.78 -19.57 3.13
C SER A 18 -32.49 -19.30 1.64
N HIS A 19 -31.87 -18.16 1.32
CA HIS A 19 -31.44 -17.75 -0.01
C HIS A 19 -29.92 -17.55 -0.11
N ARG A 20 -29.11 -18.42 0.51
CA ARG A 20 -27.69 -18.47 0.12
C ARG A 20 -27.62 -19.05 -1.29
N ASN A 21 -27.40 -18.16 -2.27
CA ASN A 21 -26.94 -18.56 -3.59
C ASN A 21 -25.71 -19.45 -3.39
N THR A 22 -25.81 -20.72 -3.79
CA THR A 22 -24.71 -21.70 -3.72
C THR A 22 -23.63 -21.44 -4.77
N HIS A 23 -23.87 -20.47 -5.65
CA HIS A 23 -22.93 -20.06 -6.69
C HIS A 23 -21.90 -19.08 -6.15
N ALA A 24 -20.64 -19.32 -6.52
CA ALA A 24 -19.53 -18.42 -6.24
C ALA A 24 -19.83 -16.99 -6.70
N ILE A 25 -19.34 -16.01 -5.93
CA ILE A 25 -19.54 -14.60 -6.24
C ILE A 25 -18.80 -14.22 -7.51
N VAL A 26 -19.54 -13.61 -8.44
CA VAL A 26 -18.96 -13.01 -9.64
C VAL A 26 -18.54 -11.57 -9.35
N LEU A 27 -17.24 -11.33 -9.33
CA LEU A 27 -16.68 -10.00 -9.11
C LEU A 27 -16.81 -9.13 -10.36
N LYS A 28 -17.48 -7.99 -10.22
CA LYS A 28 -17.60 -6.99 -11.30
C LYS A 28 -16.35 -6.12 -11.34
N ARG A 29 -15.71 -5.98 -12.50
CA ARG A 29 -14.58 -5.06 -12.68
C ARG A 29 -15.01 -3.61 -12.51
N ALA A 30 -14.14 -2.82 -11.87
CA ALA A 30 -14.27 -1.37 -11.83
C ALA A 30 -14.02 -0.77 -13.21
N ASN A 31 -14.64 0.38 -13.49
CA ASN A 31 -14.32 1.11 -14.72
C ASN A 31 -12.92 1.75 -14.61
N THR A 32 -12.39 2.26 -15.74
CA THR A 32 -11.03 2.82 -15.80
C THR A 32 -10.84 3.96 -14.80
N PHE A 33 -11.81 4.87 -14.70
CA PHE A 33 -11.75 6.01 -13.78
C PHE A 33 -11.69 5.60 -12.31
N GLN A 34 -12.56 4.67 -11.90
CA GLN A 34 -12.60 4.13 -10.54
C GLN A 34 -11.30 3.39 -10.20
N SER A 35 -10.82 2.57 -11.13
CA SER A 35 -9.58 1.81 -10.97
C SER A 35 -8.39 2.74 -10.78
N GLN A 36 -8.27 3.76 -11.64
CA GLN A 36 -7.18 4.72 -11.59
C GLN A 36 -7.20 5.51 -10.29
N LYS A 37 -8.37 6.02 -9.86
CA LYS A 37 -8.48 6.72 -8.57
C LYS A 37 -8.06 5.88 -7.37
N ALA A 38 -8.46 4.61 -7.33
CA ALA A 38 -8.06 3.71 -6.23
C ALA A 38 -6.55 3.45 -6.24
N ILE A 39 -5.96 3.21 -7.42
CA ILE A 39 -4.52 2.97 -7.58
C ILE A 39 -3.72 4.22 -7.23
N ASP A 40 -4.12 5.40 -7.70
CA ASP A 40 -3.46 6.67 -7.42
C ASP A 40 -3.48 6.99 -5.93
N PHE A 41 -4.62 6.76 -5.27
CA PHE A 41 -4.73 6.94 -3.83
C PHE A 41 -3.77 6.02 -3.08
N LEU A 42 -3.77 4.71 -3.40
CA LEU A 42 -2.83 3.75 -2.83
C LEU A 42 -1.37 4.21 -3.02
N ASN A 43 -1.01 4.64 -4.23
CA ASN A 43 0.35 5.13 -4.52
C ASN A 43 0.70 6.42 -3.77
N SER A 44 -0.26 7.33 -3.57
CA SER A 44 -0.03 8.61 -2.89
C SER A 44 0.23 8.46 -1.38
N THR A 45 -0.20 7.35 -0.77
CA THR A 45 -0.01 7.11 0.68
C THR A 45 1.45 6.93 1.08
N LYS A 46 2.38 6.88 0.12
CA LYS A 46 3.82 6.56 0.30
C LYS A 46 4.05 5.24 1.03
N LEU A 47 3.05 4.37 1.05
CA LEU A 47 3.15 3.04 1.59
C LEU A 47 3.75 2.14 0.53
N ASP A 48 4.73 1.32 0.92
CA ASP A 48 5.08 0.17 0.09
C ASP A 48 3.85 -0.76 0.03
N LEU A 49 3.28 -0.96 -1.17
CA LEU A 49 2.00 -1.67 -1.36
C LEU A 49 2.14 -3.19 -1.30
N VAL A 50 3.24 -3.66 -0.72
CA VAL A 50 3.44 -5.05 -0.34
C VAL A 50 2.56 -5.39 0.87
N ILE A 51 1.67 -6.36 0.67
CA ILE A 51 0.79 -6.89 1.72
C ILE A 51 1.60 -7.79 2.67
N GLN A 52 2.34 -8.72 2.09
CA GLN A 52 3.10 -9.74 2.80
C GLN A 52 4.41 -10.04 2.05
N GLN A 53 5.46 -10.30 2.81
CA GLN A 53 6.75 -10.74 2.31
C GLN A 53 6.91 -12.23 2.57
N ARG A 54 7.60 -12.97 1.70
CA ARG A 54 7.94 -14.35 2.03
C ARG A 54 8.85 -14.37 3.25
N LEU A 55 8.61 -15.30 4.18
CA LEU A 55 9.49 -15.50 5.32
C LEU A 55 10.86 -15.99 4.80
N SER A 56 11.88 -15.15 4.93
CA SER A 56 13.29 -15.49 4.71
C SER A 56 14.05 -15.23 6.01
N ALA A 57 14.81 -16.23 6.48
CA ALA A 57 15.46 -16.21 7.79
C ALA A 57 16.21 -14.90 8.07
N ASP A 58 17.01 -14.45 7.11
CA ASP A 58 17.88 -13.28 7.22
C ASP A 58 17.10 -11.96 7.37
N LYS A 59 15.96 -11.81 6.68
CA LYS A 59 15.10 -10.60 6.79
C LYS A 59 14.17 -10.64 7.98
N ALA A 60 13.87 -11.83 8.47
CA ALA A 60 12.98 -12.04 9.58
C ALA A 60 13.72 -12.06 10.93
N GLU A 61 15.04 -12.20 10.95
CA GLU A 61 15.84 -12.39 12.17
C GLU A 61 15.61 -11.29 13.22
N THR A 62 15.70 -10.01 12.85
CA THR A 62 15.52 -8.91 13.81
C THR A 62 14.08 -8.82 14.34
N PRO A 63 13.04 -8.85 13.47
CA PRO A 63 11.66 -8.97 13.92
C PRO A 63 11.48 -10.18 14.84
N LEU A 64 11.85 -11.39 14.39
CA LEU A 64 11.66 -12.66 15.10
C LEU A 64 12.32 -12.68 16.47
N LYS A 65 13.49 -12.05 16.63
CA LYS A 65 14.22 -11.97 17.91
C LYS A 65 13.67 -10.95 18.90
N LYS A 66 12.98 -9.90 18.43
CA LYS A 66 12.65 -8.72 19.26
C LYS A 66 11.15 -8.43 19.39
N GLY A 67 10.32 -9.00 18.53
CA GLY A 67 8.90 -8.65 18.42
C GLY A 67 7.97 -9.67 19.04
N THR A 68 6.82 -9.20 19.54
CA THR A 68 5.65 -10.05 19.70
C THR A 68 5.07 -10.33 18.32
N PHE A 69 4.78 -11.60 18.04
CA PHE A 69 4.15 -12.01 16.80
C PHE A 69 2.77 -12.56 17.03
N PHE A 70 1.93 -12.27 16.05
CA PHE A 70 0.68 -12.94 15.86
C PHE A 70 0.74 -13.85 14.63
N ILE A 71 -0.07 -14.90 14.66
CA ILE A 71 -0.19 -15.89 13.60
C ILE A 71 -1.60 -15.85 13.03
N GLU A 72 -1.68 -15.75 11.71
CA GLU A 72 -2.91 -16.00 10.95
C GLU A 72 -2.73 -17.24 10.07
N SER A 73 -3.76 -18.07 9.97
CA SER A 73 -3.75 -19.24 9.10
C SER A 73 -4.98 -19.26 8.20
N PHE A 74 -4.79 -19.74 6.98
CA PHE A 74 -5.82 -19.75 5.94
C PHE A 74 -6.02 -21.17 5.43
N THR A 75 -7.22 -21.71 5.62
CA THR A 75 -7.62 -23.05 5.15
C THR A 75 -8.13 -23.03 3.71
N THR A 76 -8.72 -21.91 3.28
CA THR A 76 -9.31 -21.77 1.95
C THR A 76 -8.47 -20.86 1.06
N LYS A 77 -8.57 -21.10 -0.24
CA LYS A 77 -7.95 -20.23 -1.24
C LYS A 77 -8.68 -18.89 -1.24
N SER A 78 -8.04 -17.90 -0.63
CA SER A 78 -8.50 -16.52 -0.62
C SER A 78 -7.50 -15.64 -1.36
N GLU A 79 -8.01 -14.65 -2.09
CA GLU A 79 -7.20 -13.78 -2.94
C GLU A 79 -6.86 -12.51 -2.15
N PRO A 80 -5.58 -12.24 -1.83
CA PRO A 80 -5.18 -11.06 -1.08
C PRO A 80 -5.17 -9.80 -1.96
N GLY A 81 -5.51 -8.67 -1.36
CA GLY A 81 -5.54 -7.36 -2.01
C GLY A 81 -5.77 -6.23 -1.03
N PHE A 82 -6.10 -5.07 -1.57
CA PHE A 82 -6.49 -3.89 -0.79
C PHE A 82 -7.96 -3.59 -1.00
N LEU A 83 -8.70 -3.40 0.08
CA LEU A 83 -10.04 -2.85 0.03
C LEU A 83 -9.97 -1.35 0.28
N VAL A 84 -10.32 -0.57 -0.74
CA VAL A 84 -10.19 0.89 -0.78
C VAL A 84 -11.58 1.52 -0.77
N PHE A 85 -11.77 2.49 0.13
CA PHE A 85 -12.95 3.34 0.20
C PHE A 85 -12.55 4.78 -0.08
N LEU A 86 -13.26 5.44 -1.00
CA LEU A 86 -12.98 6.80 -1.44
C LEU A 86 -14.27 7.61 -1.56
N PRO A 87 -14.19 8.95 -1.46
CA PRO A 87 -15.39 9.78 -1.54
C PRO A 87 -16.10 9.59 -2.88
N ASN A 88 -17.42 9.39 -2.81
CA ASN A 88 -18.30 9.21 -3.97
C ASN A 88 -18.00 7.99 -4.86
N LEU A 89 -17.20 7.03 -4.37
CA LEU A 89 -16.93 5.77 -5.06
C LEU A 89 -17.51 4.59 -4.25
N PRO A 90 -17.90 3.48 -4.91
CA PRO A 90 -18.14 2.24 -4.19
C PRO A 90 -16.84 1.73 -3.56
N GLY A 91 -16.92 0.75 -2.66
CA GLY A 91 -15.73 0.02 -2.22
C GLY A 91 -15.04 -0.63 -3.41
N ILE A 92 -13.72 -0.52 -3.50
CA ILE A 92 -12.91 -1.09 -4.59
C ILE A 92 -11.91 -2.06 -4.01
N PHE A 93 -11.96 -3.32 -4.45
CA PHE A 93 -10.94 -4.30 -4.13
C PHE A 93 -9.87 -4.33 -5.22
N VAL A 94 -8.65 -3.98 -4.85
CA VAL A 94 -7.48 -3.91 -5.72
C VAL A 94 -6.62 -5.16 -5.50
N LYS A 95 -6.65 -6.06 -6.49
CA LYS A 95 -5.87 -7.31 -6.53
C LYS A 95 -4.53 -7.06 -7.23
N TYR A 96 -3.44 -7.17 -6.48
CA TYR A 96 -2.08 -7.05 -7.01
C TYR A 96 -1.45 -8.41 -7.34
N ASN A 97 -1.91 -9.49 -6.72
CA ASN A 97 -1.38 -10.83 -7.00
C ASN A 97 -2.02 -11.40 -8.27
N LEU A 98 -1.44 -11.09 -9.42
CA LEU A 98 -1.94 -11.54 -10.71
C LEU A 98 -1.30 -12.85 -11.14
N SER A 99 -2.13 -13.81 -11.58
CA SER A 99 -1.66 -14.99 -12.32
C SER A 99 -0.91 -14.58 -13.60
N LYS A 100 -0.10 -15.48 -14.16
CA LYS A 100 0.63 -15.22 -15.42
C LYS A 100 -0.31 -14.74 -16.54
N LYS A 101 -1.50 -15.36 -16.64
CA LYS A 101 -2.54 -14.98 -17.60
C LYS A 101 -3.11 -13.59 -17.34
N GLU A 102 -3.47 -13.29 -16.09
CA GLU A 102 -3.99 -11.96 -15.71
C GLU A 102 -2.93 -10.88 -15.93
N ARG A 103 -1.67 -11.15 -15.60
CA ARG A 103 -0.54 -10.24 -15.82
C ARG A 103 -0.33 -9.93 -17.30
N ALA A 104 -0.37 -10.94 -18.16
CA ALA A 104 -0.29 -10.75 -19.60
C ALA A 104 -1.47 -9.90 -20.12
N GLN A 105 -2.70 -10.17 -19.66
CA GLN A 105 -3.89 -9.45 -20.08
C GLN A 105 -3.90 -7.98 -19.64
N THR A 106 -3.45 -7.70 -18.43
CA THR A 106 -3.45 -6.36 -17.81
C THR A 106 -2.17 -5.58 -18.06
N LYS A 107 -1.19 -6.18 -18.76
CA LYS A 107 0.18 -5.64 -18.89
C LYS A 107 0.79 -5.33 -17.51
N GLY A 108 0.48 -6.16 -16.52
CA GLY A 108 0.94 -6.01 -15.13
C GLY A 108 0.16 -5.01 -14.27
N GLN A 109 -0.87 -4.35 -14.81
CA GLN A 109 -1.70 -3.44 -14.02
C GLN A 109 -2.60 -4.20 -13.03
N PRO A 110 -2.80 -3.69 -11.79
CA PRO A 110 -3.66 -4.34 -10.80
C PRO A 110 -5.10 -4.51 -11.30
N LEU A 111 -5.75 -5.60 -10.88
CA LEU A 111 -7.17 -5.81 -11.17
C LEU A 111 -8.02 -5.15 -10.09
N CYS A 112 -8.93 -4.26 -10.50
CA CYS A 112 -9.83 -3.57 -9.58
C CYS A 112 -11.26 -4.11 -9.73
N TYR A 113 -11.88 -4.45 -8.61
CA TYR A 113 -13.25 -4.97 -8.55
C TYR A 113 -14.14 -4.07 -7.69
N ILE A 114 -15.37 -3.84 -8.15
CA ILE A 114 -16.35 -3.08 -7.38
C ILE A 114 -16.97 -4.00 -6.33
N LEU A 115 -16.83 -3.60 -5.07
CA LEU A 115 -17.53 -4.17 -3.94
C LEU A 115 -18.55 -3.16 -3.41
N ARG A 116 -19.85 -3.47 -3.57
CA ARG A 116 -20.96 -2.73 -2.96
C ARG A 116 -21.01 -3.00 -1.46
N PHE A 117 -20.50 -2.05 -0.68
CA PHE A 117 -20.61 -2.02 0.77
C PHE A 117 -21.53 -0.88 1.21
N ARG A 118 -22.22 -1.06 2.34
CA ARG A 118 -22.84 0.05 3.08
C ARG A 118 -21.91 0.44 4.21
N VAL A 119 -21.23 1.57 4.06
CA VAL A 119 -20.31 2.09 5.07
C VAL A 119 -20.66 3.52 5.45
N SER A 120 -20.22 3.92 6.64
CA SER A 120 -20.36 5.31 7.11
C SER A 120 -19.55 6.29 6.24
N ALA A 121 -19.92 7.58 6.29
CA ALA A 121 -19.20 8.66 5.62
C ALA A 121 -17.71 8.71 6.02
N LYS A 122 -17.40 8.50 7.30
CA LYS A 122 -16.03 8.50 7.82
C LYS A 122 -15.10 7.53 7.08
N VAL A 123 -15.57 6.30 6.82
CA VAL A 123 -14.78 5.31 6.08
C VAL A 123 -14.54 5.77 4.64
N ASN A 124 -15.55 6.39 4.04
CA ASN A 124 -15.50 6.90 2.67
C ASN A 124 -14.63 8.15 2.51
N GLU A 125 -14.16 8.79 3.57
CA GLU A 125 -13.21 9.92 3.44
C GLU A 125 -11.90 9.47 2.79
N GLY A 126 -11.52 8.20 2.98
CA GLY A 126 -10.32 7.60 2.42
C GLY A 126 -9.80 6.51 3.33
N SER A 127 -10.13 5.25 3.09
CA SER A 127 -9.67 4.14 3.93
C SER A 127 -9.09 3.01 3.09
N VAL A 128 -8.04 2.38 3.61
CA VAL A 128 -7.33 1.27 2.95
C VAL A 128 -7.16 0.14 3.95
N PHE A 129 -7.85 -0.96 3.67
CA PHE A 129 -7.69 -2.21 4.40
C PHE A 129 -6.85 -3.18 3.58
N VAL A 130 -6.05 -3.98 4.27
CA VAL A 130 -5.51 -5.22 3.72
C VAL A 130 -6.60 -6.27 3.92
N ALA A 131 -7.01 -6.92 2.83
CA ALA A 131 -8.09 -7.88 2.87
C ALA A 131 -7.84 -9.06 1.94
N SER A 132 -8.35 -10.23 2.32
CA SER A 132 -8.44 -11.40 1.44
C SER A 132 -9.88 -11.75 1.15
N ILE A 133 -10.20 -11.96 -0.12
CA ILE A 133 -11.55 -12.30 -0.58
C ILE A 133 -11.66 -13.80 -0.87
N ASP A 134 -12.68 -14.43 -0.31
CA ASP A 134 -13.09 -15.81 -0.57
C ASP A 134 -14.47 -15.77 -1.26
N THR A 135 -14.45 -15.89 -2.58
CA THR A 135 -15.65 -15.86 -3.41
C THR A 135 -16.47 -17.14 -3.33
N ILE A 136 -15.91 -18.23 -2.79
CA ILE A 136 -16.59 -19.53 -2.65
C ILE A 136 -17.40 -19.54 -1.36
N ASN A 137 -16.84 -19.02 -0.27
CA ASN A 137 -17.50 -18.97 1.04
C ASN A 137 -18.21 -17.65 1.33
N HIS A 138 -18.19 -16.71 0.38
CA HIS A 138 -18.84 -15.41 0.48
C HIS A 138 -18.32 -14.61 1.67
N ARG A 139 -17.00 -14.62 1.85
CA ARG A 139 -16.33 -13.90 2.95
C ARG A 139 -15.25 -12.98 2.43
N ILE A 140 -15.08 -11.88 3.13
CA ILE A 140 -13.91 -11.02 3.01
C ILE A 140 -13.28 -10.87 4.39
N PHE A 141 -12.03 -11.30 4.50
CA PHE A 141 -11.26 -11.25 5.73
C PHE A 141 -10.49 -9.93 5.76
N LEU A 142 -10.80 -9.08 6.73
CA LEU A 142 -10.00 -7.90 7.04
C LEU A 142 -8.79 -8.38 7.83
N GLU A 143 -7.61 -8.20 7.25
CA GLU A 143 -6.37 -8.68 7.84
C GLU A 143 -5.60 -7.55 8.53
N ASP A 144 -5.51 -6.37 7.90
CA ASP A 144 -4.92 -5.15 8.46
C ASP A 144 -5.70 -3.91 8.02
N ILE A 145 -5.35 -2.77 8.60
CA ILE A 145 -5.73 -1.47 8.10
C ILE A 145 -4.50 -0.57 8.00
N TYR A 146 -4.30 0.01 6.83
CA TYR A 146 -3.17 0.88 6.56
C TYR A 146 -3.54 2.36 6.66
N VAL A 147 -4.73 2.70 6.18
CA VAL A 147 -5.25 4.07 6.19
C VAL A 147 -6.69 4.05 6.71
N TRP A 148 -7.01 4.97 7.61
CA TRP A 148 -8.35 5.14 8.16
C TRP A 148 -8.75 6.60 8.08
N ALA A 149 -9.77 6.93 7.29
CA ALA A 149 -10.21 8.31 7.10
C ALA A 149 -9.07 9.29 6.77
N ASN A 150 -8.24 8.95 5.79
CA ASN A 150 -7.01 9.62 5.35
C ASN A 150 -5.85 9.67 6.36
N GLU A 151 -5.99 9.05 7.54
CA GLU A 151 -4.90 8.93 8.50
C GLU A 151 -4.07 7.67 8.22
N ASN A 152 -2.74 7.81 8.10
CA ASN A 152 -1.82 6.70 7.90
C ASN A 152 -1.57 5.99 9.23
N LEU A 153 -2.27 4.86 9.45
CA LEU A 153 -2.11 4.04 10.65
C LEU A 153 -0.93 3.07 10.54
N PHE A 154 -0.57 2.62 9.33
CA PHE A 154 0.50 1.62 9.17
C PHE A 154 1.85 2.11 9.71
N SER A 155 2.18 3.38 9.48
CA SER A 155 3.46 3.96 9.90
C SER A 155 3.45 4.48 11.34
N THR A 156 2.27 4.73 11.92
CA THR A 156 2.13 5.44 13.20
C THR A 156 1.62 4.55 14.35
N LYS A 157 0.93 3.45 14.05
CA LYS A 157 0.25 2.60 15.03
C LYS A 157 0.74 1.16 15.00
N LEU A 158 0.75 0.52 16.17
CA LEU A 158 1.05 -0.90 16.33
C LEU A 158 -0.08 -1.77 15.74
N PHE A 159 0.20 -3.05 15.49
CA PHE A 159 -0.81 -3.92 14.86
C PHE A 159 -2.06 -4.12 15.74
N SER A 160 -1.93 -4.23 17.07
CA SER A 160 -3.09 -4.30 17.98
C SER A 160 -3.98 -3.06 17.94
N GLU A 161 -3.40 -1.86 17.81
CA GLU A 161 -4.14 -0.61 17.65
C GLU A 161 -4.86 -0.56 16.29
N ARG A 162 -4.18 -0.95 15.21
CA ARG A 162 -4.77 -1.06 13.87
C ARG A 162 -5.92 -2.08 13.85
N ARG A 163 -5.76 -3.19 14.56
CA ARG A 163 -6.82 -4.19 14.74
C ARG A 163 -8.04 -3.63 15.46
N SER A 164 -7.84 -2.73 16.43
CA SER A 164 -8.94 -2.04 17.10
C SER A 164 -9.71 -1.13 16.14
N ALA A 165 -9.03 -0.47 15.19
CA ALA A 165 -9.70 0.28 14.12
C ALA A 165 -10.49 -0.63 13.16
N MET A 166 -9.97 -1.83 12.82
CA MET A 166 -10.76 -2.82 12.06
C MET A 166 -12.00 -3.29 12.85
N LYS A 167 -11.88 -3.44 14.18
CA LYS A 167 -13.01 -3.77 15.05
C LYS A 167 -14.07 -2.68 15.02
N GLN A 168 -13.65 -1.42 15.16
CA GLN A 168 -14.52 -0.26 15.02
C GLN A 168 -15.22 -0.23 13.66
N PHE A 169 -14.51 -0.60 12.57
CA PHE A 169 -15.12 -0.70 11.25
C PHE A 169 -16.29 -1.67 11.22
N VAL A 170 -16.09 -2.92 11.67
CA VAL A 170 -17.12 -3.95 11.63
C VAL A 170 -18.28 -3.65 12.57
N GLU A 171 -18.02 -3.09 13.73
CA GLU A 171 -19.05 -2.85 14.76
C GLU A 171 -19.87 -1.58 14.50
N SER A 172 -19.26 -0.53 13.94
CA SER A 172 -19.88 0.81 13.90
C SER A 172 -19.96 1.43 12.51
N HIS A 173 -19.11 1.03 11.57
CA HIS A 173 -19.00 1.72 10.28
C HIS A 173 -19.40 0.89 9.07
N TRP A 174 -19.69 -0.40 9.25
CA TRP A 174 -20.17 -1.29 8.21
C TRP A 174 -21.53 -1.86 8.60
N MET A 175 -22.46 -1.88 7.65
CA MET A 175 -23.74 -2.54 7.80
C MET A 175 -23.82 -3.71 6.82
N PRO A 176 -23.91 -4.97 7.30
CA PRO A 176 -24.06 -6.13 6.42
C PRO A 176 -25.38 -6.04 5.64
N ASP A 177 -25.33 -6.35 4.34
CA ASP A 177 -26.52 -6.43 3.48
C ASP A 177 -26.39 -7.65 2.57
N SER A 178 -27.16 -8.69 2.86
CA SER A 178 -27.16 -9.97 2.13
C SER A 178 -27.53 -9.82 0.66
N ARG A 179 -28.18 -8.72 0.26
CA ARG A 179 -28.57 -8.44 -1.12
C ARG A 179 -27.42 -7.86 -1.95
N LEU A 180 -26.35 -7.38 -1.31
CA LEU A 180 -25.22 -6.80 -2.00
C LEU A 180 -24.14 -7.87 -2.25
N LEU A 181 -23.54 -7.83 -3.44
CA LEU A 181 -22.41 -8.69 -3.85
C LEU A 181 -22.59 -10.19 -3.59
N GLY A 182 -23.80 -10.71 -3.77
CA GLY A 182 -24.07 -12.13 -3.51
C GLY A 182 -23.96 -12.52 -2.04
N GLY A 183 -24.02 -11.57 -1.10
CA GLY A 183 -23.98 -11.83 0.33
C GLY A 183 -22.58 -11.92 0.93
N LEU A 184 -21.59 -11.20 0.36
CA LEU A 184 -20.27 -11.05 1.00
C LEU A 184 -20.39 -10.53 2.42
N VAL A 185 -19.85 -11.28 3.37
CA VAL A 185 -19.76 -10.89 4.78
C VAL A 185 -18.31 -10.52 5.10
N ALA A 186 -18.10 -9.29 5.58
CA ALA A 186 -16.81 -8.88 6.11
C ALA A 186 -16.63 -9.42 7.53
N SER A 187 -15.43 -9.92 7.80
CA SER A 187 -15.05 -10.39 9.14
C SER A 187 -13.59 -10.06 9.37
N ILE A 188 -13.23 -9.75 10.63
CA ILE A 188 -11.83 -9.54 10.99
C ILE A 188 -11.23 -10.90 11.24
N ILE A 189 -10.08 -11.15 10.64
CA ILE A 189 -9.32 -12.36 10.93
C ILE A 189 -8.93 -12.40 12.41
N GLN A 190 -8.88 -13.59 12.99
CA GLN A 190 -8.58 -13.79 14.40
C GLN A 190 -7.14 -14.29 14.55
N PRO A 191 -6.16 -13.38 14.61
CA PRO A 191 -4.77 -13.76 14.86
C PRO A 191 -4.64 -14.49 16.20
N LYS A 192 -3.81 -15.53 16.22
CA LYS A 192 -3.41 -16.27 17.42
C LYS A 192 -2.04 -15.82 17.90
N SER A 193 -1.70 -16.12 19.16
CA SER A 193 -0.35 -15.96 19.70
C SER A 193 0.65 -16.83 18.92
N LEU A 194 1.92 -16.40 18.86
CA LEU A 194 3.00 -17.23 18.34
C LEU A 194 3.10 -18.60 19.04
N SER A 195 2.74 -18.68 20.32
CA SER A 195 2.71 -19.96 21.06
C SER A 195 1.73 -20.98 20.52
N SER A 196 0.78 -20.58 19.66
CA SER A 196 -0.12 -21.49 18.96
C SER A 196 0.48 -22.08 17.69
N PHE A 197 1.72 -21.73 17.32
CA PHE A 197 2.35 -22.13 16.06
C PHE A 197 2.36 -23.65 15.87
N ASP A 198 2.84 -24.41 16.86
CA ASP A 198 2.99 -25.87 16.75
C ASP A 198 1.64 -26.55 16.43
N SER A 199 0.57 -26.11 17.11
CA SER A 199 -0.79 -26.62 16.86
C SER A 199 -1.34 -26.28 15.47
N VAL A 200 -0.83 -25.23 14.83
CA VAL A 200 -1.24 -24.78 13.49
C VAL A 200 -0.38 -25.41 12.41
N SER A 201 0.92 -25.60 12.64
CA SER A 201 1.85 -26.18 11.66
C SER A 201 1.61 -27.67 11.43
N ASP A 202 1.13 -28.40 12.44
CA ASP A 202 0.98 -29.85 12.37
C ASP A 202 -0.23 -30.30 11.53
N THR A 203 -1.13 -29.38 11.19
CA THR A 203 -2.29 -29.70 10.35
C THR A 203 -1.98 -29.43 8.88
N THR A 204 -2.22 -30.41 8.01
CA THR A 204 -2.11 -30.27 6.55
C THR A 204 -3.20 -29.39 5.93
N GLU A 205 -4.10 -28.85 6.76
CA GLU A 205 -5.30 -28.12 6.36
C GLU A 205 -5.06 -26.67 5.93
N PHE A 206 -3.90 -26.11 6.24
CA PHE A 206 -3.59 -24.71 5.93
C PHE A 206 -2.77 -24.57 4.65
N LEU A 207 -3.10 -23.54 3.85
CA LEU A 207 -2.38 -23.18 2.64
C LEU A 207 -1.24 -22.19 2.93
N LYS A 208 -1.41 -21.33 3.93
CA LYS A 208 -0.40 -20.37 4.37
C LYS A 208 -0.54 -20.03 5.84
N ILE A 209 0.59 -19.75 6.48
CA ILE A 209 0.74 -19.15 7.80
C ILE A 209 1.34 -17.76 7.62
N VAL A 210 0.75 -16.75 8.25
CA VAL A 210 1.22 -15.36 8.22
C VAL A 210 1.64 -14.93 9.62
N PHE A 211 2.88 -14.47 9.73
CA PHE A 211 3.46 -13.88 10.93
C PHE A 211 3.35 -12.36 10.88
N ILE A 212 2.77 -11.78 11.91
CA ILE A 212 2.47 -10.35 11.97
C ILE A 212 3.25 -9.74 13.12
N PRO A 213 4.20 -8.84 12.84
CA PRO A 213 4.95 -8.15 13.88
C PRO A 213 4.08 -7.10 14.58
N GLU A 214 4.14 -7.06 15.91
CA GLU A 214 3.56 -5.98 16.71
C GLU A 214 4.45 -4.73 16.69
N VAL A 215 4.67 -4.17 15.49
CA VAL A 215 5.56 -3.01 15.27
C VAL A 215 5.01 -2.13 14.15
N CYS A 216 5.16 -0.81 14.28
CA CYS A 216 4.82 0.15 13.22
C CYS A 216 5.71 -0.03 11.99
N ASN A 217 5.17 0.25 10.80
CA ASN A 217 5.90 0.24 9.54
C ASN A 217 6.63 -1.09 9.22
N LYS A 218 6.16 -2.21 9.79
CA LYS A 218 6.71 -3.55 9.53
C LYS A 218 5.69 -4.42 8.81
N ARG A 219 6.18 -5.15 7.81
CA ARG A 219 5.38 -6.01 6.95
C ARG A 219 5.19 -7.37 7.60
N ARG A 220 4.12 -8.04 7.17
CA ARG A 220 3.80 -9.40 7.52
C ARG A 220 4.71 -10.36 6.77
N PHE A 221 5.02 -11.49 7.36
CA PHE A 221 5.78 -12.57 6.72
C PHE A 221 4.88 -13.75 6.44
N ALA A 222 4.90 -14.30 5.24
CA ALA A 222 4.12 -15.45 4.83
C ALA A 222 5.01 -16.68 4.66
N LEU A 223 4.58 -17.79 5.27
CA LEU A 223 5.07 -19.13 5.06
C LEU A 223 3.96 -19.93 4.37
N TYR A 224 4.20 -20.38 3.14
CA TYR A 224 3.24 -21.19 2.41
C TYR A 224 3.49 -22.66 2.73
N LEU A 225 2.42 -23.37 3.08
CA LEU A 225 2.44 -24.79 3.41
C LEU A 225 1.91 -25.56 2.19
N ASN A 226 2.50 -26.70 1.87
CA ASN A 226 2.11 -27.55 0.73
C ASN A 226 2.33 -26.96 -0.67
N GLU A 227 3.13 -25.90 -0.82
CA GLU A 227 3.67 -25.52 -2.13
C GLU A 227 4.65 -26.61 -2.58
N THR A 228 4.18 -27.55 -3.41
CA THR A 228 5.04 -28.41 -4.22
C THR A 228 6.06 -27.54 -4.96
N GLU A 229 7.25 -28.07 -5.22
CA GLU A 229 8.48 -27.44 -5.77
C GLU A 229 8.34 -26.72 -7.14
N ALA A 230 7.17 -26.23 -7.51
CA ALA A 230 6.91 -25.39 -8.66
C ALA A 230 7.66 -24.05 -8.51
N LYS A 231 8.90 -24.02 -9.02
CA LYS A 231 9.75 -22.84 -9.32
C LYS A 231 9.02 -21.51 -9.09
N ILE A 232 9.05 -21.07 -7.85
CA ILE A 232 8.44 -19.83 -7.43
C ILE A 232 9.40 -18.74 -7.88
N ASP A 233 9.10 -18.14 -9.03
CA ASP A 233 9.62 -16.84 -9.40
C ASP A 233 9.49 -15.95 -8.15
N ASN A 234 10.58 -15.30 -7.69
CA ASN A 234 10.80 -14.65 -6.37
C ASN A 234 9.80 -13.52 -6.03
N GLY A 235 8.52 -13.77 -6.23
CA GLY A 235 7.46 -12.81 -6.43
C GLY A 235 7.06 -12.20 -5.10
N TYR A 236 7.60 -11.01 -4.87
CA TYR A 236 7.05 -10.05 -3.94
C TYR A 236 5.55 -9.87 -4.22
N TYR A 237 4.71 -10.23 -3.25
CA TYR A 237 3.26 -10.09 -3.34
C TYR A 237 2.86 -8.63 -3.06
N GLY A 238 2.49 -7.89 -4.12
CA GLY A 238 1.92 -6.55 -3.97
C GLY A 238 2.71 -5.39 -4.56
N ARG A 239 3.82 -5.62 -5.29
CA ARG A 239 4.53 -4.48 -5.90
C ARG A 239 3.65 -3.86 -6.98
N VAL A 240 3.33 -2.57 -6.83
CA VAL A 240 2.82 -1.78 -7.96
C VAL A 240 3.95 -1.71 -8.98
N VAL A 241 3.65 -2.04 -10.23
CA VAL A 241 4.53 -1.68 -11.34
C VAL A 241 4.73 -0.17 -11.22
N GLN A 242 5.98 0.29 -11.12
CA GLN A 242 6.28 1.73 -11.13
C GLN A 242 5.43 2.38 -12.22
N PRO A 243 4.77 3.53 -11.95
CA PRO A 243 3.99 4.20 -12.97
C PRO A 243 4.89 4.34 -14.20
N GLN A 244 4.58 3.61 -15.28
CA GLN A 244 5.19 3.90 -16.57
C GLN A 244 4.89 5.37 -16.79
N GLN A 245 5.95 6.18 -16.87
CA GLN A 245 5.81 7.57 -17.27
C GLN A 245 5.07 7.56 -18.59
N TYR A 246 3.78 7.88 -18.56
CA TYR A 246 3.03 8.18 -19.76
C TYR A 246 3.69 9.45 -20.31
N GLN A 247 4.47 9.30 -21.37
CA GLN A 247 4.90 10.42 -22.20
C GLN A 247 3.62 11.04 -22.78
N GLN A 248 3.02 11.95 -22.03
CA GLN A 248 1.99 12.83 -22.56
C GLN A 248 2.68 13.78 -23.53
N SER A 249 2.31 13.67 -24.80
CA SER A 249 2.56 14.65 -25.84
C SER A 249 2.01 16.01 -25.40
N GLN A 250 2.89 16.86 -24.87
CA GLN A 250 2.61 18.28 -24.71
C GLN A 250 2.58 18.94 -26.09
N GLN A 251 1.38 19.09 -26.64
CA GLN A 251 1.10 20.17 -27.57
C GLN A 251 -0.20 20.86 -27.16
N SER A 252 -0.15 22.19 -27.23
CA SER A 252 -1.21 23.19 -27.00
C SER A 252 -1.63 23.44 -25.55
N GLN A 253 -0.93 24.37 -24.89
CA GLN A 253 -1.54 25.47 -24.11
C GLN A 253 -0.48 26.54 -23.79
N GLN A 254 -0.12 27.33 -24.80
CA GLN A 254 0.50 28.65 -24.63
C GLN A 254 -0.46 29.69 -25.17
N SER A 255 -1.34 30.19 -24.30
CA SER A 255 -1.89 31.55 -24.37
C SER A 255 -2.87 31.71 -23.21
N GLN A 256 -2.43 32.45 -22.17
CA GLN A 256 -3.20 33.23 -21.19
C GLN A 256 -2.55 33.13 -19.81
N GLN A 257 -1.47 33.88 -19.61
CA GLN A 257 -1.12 34.40 -18.30
C GLN A 257 -0.32 35.70 -18.49
N SER A 258 -1.07 36.77 -18.67
CA SER A 258 -0.59 38.14 -18.47
C SER A 258 -1.70 38.82 -17.68
N GLN A 259 -1.32 39.55 -16.64
CA GLN A 259 -2.18 40.23 -15.66
C GLN A 259 -2.62 39.38 -14.47
N GLN A 260 -1.71 39.21 -13.50
CA GLN A 260 -1.96 39.52 -12.08
C GLN A 260 -0.67 39.36 -11.29
N LYS A 261 0.15 40.41 -11.27
CA LYS A 261 1.17 40.65 -10.25
C LYS A 261 1.26 42.14 -10.01
N GLN A 262 0.46 42.64 -9.09
CA GLN A 262 0.79 43.80 -8.29
C GLN A 262 0.06 43.68 -6.95
N GLN A 263 0.79 44.01 -5.89
CA GLN A 263 0.41 44.05 -4.49
C GLN A 263 0.42 42.72 -3.74
N GLN A 264 1.59 42.39 -3.18
CA GLN A 264 1.76 42.37 -1.73
C GLN A 264 3.27 42.29 -1.39
N GLN A 265 3.80 43.41 -0.91
CA GLN A 265 5.01 43.46 -0.11
C GLN A 265 4.56 43.66 1.34
N GLN A 266 5.04 42.82 2.26
CA GLN A 266 5.85 43.22 3.42
C GLN A 266 5.91 42.09 4.44
N GLN A 267 7.06 41.40 4.47
CA GLN A 267 7.89 41.08 5.64
C GLN A 267 9.01 40.16 5.14
N GLN A 268 10.08 40.77 4.63
CA GLN A 268 11.28 40.04 4.21
C GLN A 268 12.14 39.79 5.45
N GLN A 269 12.14 38.54 5.92
CA GLN A 269 13.30 37.99 6.59
C GLN A 269 14.48 38.00 5.60
N PRO A 270 15.74 38.14 6.07
CA PRO A 270 16.89 38.16 5.17
C PRO A 270 16.87 36.90 4.31
N ILE A 271 16.71 37.07 3.00
CA ILE A 271 16.76 35.99 2.01
C ILE A 271 18.17 35.41 2.09
N GLN A 272 18.35 34.34 2.85
CA GLN A 272 19.55 33.52 2.80
C GLN A 272 19.68 33.07 1.34
N LYS A 273 20.71 33.56 0.66
CA LYS A 273 21.01 33.17 -0.72
C LYS A 273 21.16 31.65 -0.72
N LYS A 274 20.23 30.96 -1.41
CA LYS A 274 20.32 29.51 -1.58
C LYS A 274 21.65 29.20 -2.28
N PRO A 275 22.42 28.21 -1.82
CA PRO A 275 23.67 27.82 -2.46
C PRO A 275 23.38 27.35 -3.88
N THR A 276 24.15 27.85 -4.84
CA THR A 276 24.09 27.46 -6.26
C THR A 276 25.11 26.38 -6.61
N VAL A 277 26.04 26.11 -5.70
CA VAL A 277 27.15 25.17 -5.86
C VAL A 277 27.29 24.37 -4.58
N ALA A 278 27.52 23.07 -4.71
CA ALA A 278 27.83 22.19 -3.60
C ALA A 278 28.81 21.09 -4.01
N LYS A 279 29.45 20.51 -3.01
CA LYS A 279 30.28 19.32 -3.15
C LYS A 279 29.41 18.07 -3.05
N ALA A 280 29.36 17.29 -4.12
CA ALA A 280 28.62 16.02 -4.19
C ALA A 280 29.56 14.86 -3.84
N ILE A 281 29.16 14.05 -2.85
CA ILE A 281 29.85 12.83 -2.42
C ILE A 281 28.93 11.64 -2.68
N LYS A 282 29.41 10.66 -3.45
CA LYS A 282 28.61 9.50 -3.86
C LYS A 282 28.15 8.69 -2.65
N ASP A 283 26.87 8.33 -2.60
CA ASP A 283 26.34 7.44 -1.57
C ASP A 283 26.82 6.00 -1.84
N PRO A 284 27.39 5.29 -0.84
CA PRO A 284 27.92 3.94 -1.04
C PRO A 284 26.83 2.87 -1.21
N ILE A 285 25.60 3.17 -0.80
CA ILE A 285 24.49 2.20 -0.76
C ILE A 285 23.55 2.41 -1.95
N LEU A 286 23.30 3.65 -2.35
CA LEU A 286 22.29 3.99 -3.35
C LEU A 286 22.93 4.37 -4.71
N PRO A 287 22.53 3.72 -5.82
CA PRO A 287 23.01 4.10 -7.15
C PRO A 287 22.48 5.49 -7.53
N ASP A 288 23.33 6.32 -8.13
CA ASP A 288 23.00 7.65 -8.65
C ASP A 288 22.45 8.65 -7.60
N VAL A 289 22.78 8.44 -6.32
CA VAL A 289 22.47 9.36 -5.22
C VAL A 289 23.75 9.94 -4.65
N PHE A 290 23.74 11.25 -4.38
CA PHE A 290 24.88 11.96 -3.81
C PHE A 290 24.45 12.75 -2.56
N ASN A 291 25.34 12.81 -1.58
CA ASN A 291 25.24 13.70 -0.43
C ASN A 291 25.86 15.04 -0.80
N LEU A 292 25.11 16.14 -0.63
CA LEU A 292 25.56 17.48 -0.96
C LEU A 292 26.08 18.22 0.26
N TYR A 293 27.22 18.89 0.10
CA TYR A 293 27.85 19.71 1.15
C TYR A 293 28.15 21.12 0.65
N ASN A 294 27.79 22.14 1.44
CA ASN A 294 28.23 23.51 1.24
C ASN A 294 29.23 23.88 2.34
N GLY A 295 30.52 23.72 2.06
CA GLY A 295 31.56 23.77 3.09
C GLY A 295 31.42 22.61 4.06
N SER A 296 31.11 22.89 5.34
CA SER A 296 30.85 21.90 6.38
C SER A 296 29.37 21.55 6.56
N GLU A 297 28.46 22.31 5.95
CA GLU A 297 27.01 22.11 6.07
C GLU A 297 26.55 21.00 5.13
N ASN A 298 25.81 20.02 5.66
CA ASN A 298 25.19 18.96 4.88
C ASN A 298 23.82 19.44 4.37
N LEU A 299 23.68 19.58 3.06
CA LEU A 299 22.43 19.99 2.39
C LEU A 299 21.47 18.82 2.16
N GLY A 300 21.90 17.58 2.41
CA GLY A 300 21.12 16.35 2.28
C GLY A 300 21.37 15.59 0.97
N HIS A 301 20.52 14.62 0.70
CA HIS A 301 20.57 13.82 -0.51
C HIS A 301 20.03 14.58 -1.71
N ALA A 302 20.76 14.51 -2.83
CA ALA A 302 20.28 14.99 -4.12
C ALA A 302 20.13 13.85 -5.12
N CYS A 303 19.11 13.98 -5.97
CA CYS A 303 18.90 13.14 -7.12
C CYS A 303 19.39 13.84 -8.40
N ILE A 304 19.69 13.02 -9.40
CA ILE A 304 20.01 13.47 -10.77
C ILE A 304 18.85 13.04 -11.66
N GLN A 305 18.16 13.97 -12.30
CA GLN A 305 17.07 13.62 -13.23
C GLN A 305 17.59 13.32 -14.64
N ASP A 306 18.66 13.99 -15.07
CA ASP A 306 19.21 13.79 -16.41
C ASP A 306 20.16 12.57 -16.47
N LEU A 307 19.80 11.61 -17.32
CA LEU A 307 20.59 10.40 -17.60
C LEU A 307 21.98 10.73 -18.17
N SER A 308 22.11 11.82 -18.94
CA SER A 308 23.39 12.24 -19.52
C SER A 308 24.36 12.70 -18.42
N LEU A 309 23.85 13.45 -17.45
CA LEU A 309 24.57 13.93 -16.27
C LEU A 309 24.91 12.79 -15.32
N SER A 310 23.99 11.85 -15.09
CA SER A 310 24.25 10.64 -14.30
C SER A 310 25.43 9.84 -14.85
N LYS A 311 25.49 9.62 -16.18
CA LYS A 311 26.63 8.95 -16.84
C LYS A 311 27.96 9.68 -16.60
N ARG A 312 27.97 11.02 -16.66
CA ARG A 312 29.16 11.84 -16.38
C ARG A 312 29.62 11.79 -14.91
N LEU A 313 28.68 11.56 -13.99
CA LEU A 313 28.93 11.50 -12.55
C LEU A 313 29.28 10.10 -12.03
N LYS A 314 28.99 9.05 -12.82
CA LYS A 314 29.09 7.65 -12.41
C LYS A 314 30.44 7.27 -11.80
N ASP A 315 31.52 7.77 -12.38
CA ASP A 315 32.90 7.43 -12.01
C ASP A 315 33.54 8.46 -11.06
N LYS A 316 32.77 9.48 -10.63
CA LYS A 316 33.24 10.52 -9.70
C LYS A 316 32.74 10.21 -8.30
N ASN A 317 33.66 10.00 -7.36
CA ASN A 317 33.31 9.79 -5.95
C ASN A 317 33.08 11.10 -5.20
N ASN A 318 33.71 12.18 -5.66
CA ASN A 318 33.69 13.49 -5.02
C ASN A 318 33.91 14.56 -6.09
N VAL A 319 32.95 15.45 -6.28
CA VAL A 319 32.97 16.46 -7.35
C VAL A 319 32.11 17.66 -6.98
N ASN A 320 32.51 18.86 -7.41
CA ASN A 320 31.67 20.04 -7.25
C ASN A 320 30.61 20.09 -8.36
N VAL A 321 29.40 20.47 -7.97
CA VAL A 321 28.22 20.44 -8.82
C VAL A 321 27.40 21.71 -8.65
N LYS A 322 26.73 22.11 -9.74
CA LYS A 322 25.68 23.12 -9.69
C LYS A 322 24.40 22.47 -9.19
N ILE A 323 23.75 23.14 -8.25
CA ILE A 323 22.54 22.63 -7.61
C ILE A 323 21.40 23.63 -7.70
N ASP A 324 20.18 23.12 -7.81
CA ASP A 324 18.95 23.92 -7.72
C ASP A 324 18.00 23.29 -6.70
N TYR A 325 17.22 24.12 -6.00
CA TYR A 325 16.28 23.63 -5.00
C TYR A 325 14.91 23.40 -5.64
N SER A 326 14.51 22.13 -5.74
CA SER A 326 13.17 21.80 -6.22
C SER A 326 12.14 22.03 -5.11
N GLU A 327 11.30 23.05 -5.29
CA GLU A 327 10.20 23.34 -4.36
C GLU A 327 9.14 22.23 -4.32
N GLU A 328 8.95 21.51 -5.43
CA GLU A 328 8.00 20.39 -5.53
C GLU A 328 8.42 19.21 -4.65
N PHE A 329 9.73 18.89 -4.65
CA PHE A 329 10.25 17.74 -3.90
C PHE A 329 10.89 18.11 -2.55
N LYS A 330 10.98 19.41 -2.24
CA LYS A 330 11.61 19.96 -1.03
C LYS A 330 13.03 19.45 -0.80
N ARG A 331 13.81 19.33 -1.88
CA ARG A 331 15.22 18.87 -1.87
C ARG A 331 16.03 19.54 -2.98
N TYR A 332 17.35 19.50 -2.84
CA TYR A 332 18.28 19.93 -3.88
C TYR A 332 18.41 18.88 -4.99
N GLU A 333 18.61 19.36 -6.20
CA GLU A 333 18.84 18.59 -7.40
C GLU A 333 20.16 19.00 -8.03
N ILE A 334 20.91 18.02 -8.55
CA ILE A 334 22.14 18.28 -9.29
C ILE A 334 21.78 18.57 -10.74
N VAL A 335 22.02 19.82 -11.17
CA VAL A 335 21.65 20.29 -12.52
C VAL A 335 22.81 20.27 -13.50
N ASP A 336 24.06 20.38 -13.03
CA ASP A 336 25.26 20.27 -13.88
C ASP A 336 26.52 20.01 -13.05
N LEU A 337 27.63 19.69 -13.71
CA LEU A 337 28.96 19.77 -13.10
C LEU A 337 29.38 21.24 -12.96
N GLU A 338 30.13 21.54 -11.90
CA GLU A 338 30.94 22.74 -11.85
C GLU A 338 32.30 22.38 -12.47
N ASP A 339 32.58 22.95 -13.64
CA ASP A 339 33.84 22.74 -14.38
C ASP A 339 35.02 23.44 -13.70
#